data_AF-A0A4R1G613-F1
#
_entry.id   AF-A0A4R1G613-F1
#
_cell.length_a   1.000
_cell.length_b   1.000
_cell.length_c   1.000
_cell.angle_alpha   90.00
_cell.angle_beta   90.00
_cell.angle_gamma   90.00
#
_symmetry.space_group_name_H-M   'P 1'
#
loop_
_entity.id
_entity.type
_entity.pdbx_description
1 polymer ?
#
loop_
_entity_poly.entity_id
_entity_poly.type
_entity_poly.pdbx_seq_one_letter_code
_entity_poly.pdbx_strand_id
1 'polypeptide(L)'
;MEIKRLEELEKALKNFEDSLEIDLSKFPSFIKDVLESGQVQKFEMSYELFWKVGKELLARLEGVDAGSPRRVFKSLFQLGYLTYEELEVCLSMLEDRNLLSHVYRREVVESVLPKLKSYLNLMKSVSYRFREVLKSD
;
A
#
# COMPACT_ATOMS: atom_id res chain seq x y z
N MET A 1 14.08 6.42 12.82
CA MET A 1 13.69 5.39 11.84
C MET A 1 14.96 4.99 11.12
N GLU A 2 15.32 3.70 11.05
CA GLU A 2 16.25 3.35 9.98
C GLU A 2 15.54 3.74 8.68
N ILE A 3 16.05 4.76 7.99
CA ILE A 3 15.64 5.19 6.64
C ILE A 3 15.39 3.96 5.75
N LYS A 4 16.12 2.88 6.02
CA LYS A 4 15.94 1.51 5.54
C LYS A 4 14.49 1.02 5.36
N ARG A 5 13.56 1.13 6.33
CA ARG A 5 12.20 0.56 6.11
C ARG A 5 11.38 1.38 5.11
N LEU A 6 11.59 2.69 5.07
CA LEU A 6 11.01 3.55 4.03
C LEU A 6 11.66 3.28 2.67
N GLU A 7 12.98 3.04 2.61
CA GLU A 7 13.66 2.61 1.40
C GLU A 7 13.17 1.24 0.90
N GLU A 8 12.91 0.30 1.81
CA GLU A 8 12.31 -1.00 1.50
C GLU A 8 10.92 -0.83 0.91
N LEU A 9 10.09 0.04 1.50
CA LEU A 9 8.78 0.40 0.97
C LEU A 9 8.89 0.99 -0.43
N GLU A 10 9.79 1.94 -0.67
CA GLU A 10 9.96 2.55 -1.99
C GLU A 10 10.43 1.55 -3.05
N LYS A 11 11.36 0.66 -2.70
CA LYS A 11 11.76 -0.45 -3.58
C LYS A 11 10.58 -1.38 -3.87
N ALA A 12 9.76 -1.70 -2.87
CA ALA A 12 8.56 -2.51 -3.06
C ALA A 12 7.55 -1.81 -3.98
N LEU A 13 7.30 -0.52 -3.77
CA LEU A 13 6.40 0.29 -4.60
C LEU A 13 6.90 0.41 -6.04
N LYS A 14 8.21 0.53 -6.26
CA LYS A 14 8.78 0.53 -7.61
C LYS A 14 8.57 -0.83 -8.30
N ASN A 15 8.87 -1.93 -7.62
CA ASN A 15 8.59 -3.27 -8.15
C ASN A 15 7.11 -3.52 -8.43
N PHE A 16 6.22 -2.94 -7.62
CA PHE A 16 4.77 -2.98 -7.83
C PHE A 16 4.37 -2.17 -9.06
N GLU A 17 4.86 -0.95 -9.21
CA GLU A 17 4.69 -0.11 -10.40
C GLU A 17 5.11 -0.85 -11.68
N ASP A 18 6.32 -1.40 -11.69
CA ASP A 18 6.86 -2.13 -12.85
C ASP A 18 5.96 -3.31 -13.24
N SER A 19 5.30 -3.96 -12.27
CA SER A 19 4.36 -5.05 -12.58
C SER A 19 3.05 -4.58 -13.21
N LEU A 20 2.58 -3.39 -12.85
CA LEU A 20 1.35 -2.81 -13.39
C LEU A 20 1.57 -2.21 -14.80
N GLU A 21 2.82 -1.98 -15.19
CA GLU A 21 3.19 -1.50 -16.54
C GLU A 21 3.29 -2.62 -17.58
N ILE A 22 3.22 -3.88 -17.15
CA ILE A 22 3.24 -5.03 -18.05
C ILE A 22 1.95 -5.04 -18.90
N ASP A 23 2.12 -5.01 -20.22
CA ASP A 23 1.03 -5.18 -21.18
C ASP A 23 0.55 -6.65 -21.20
N LEU A 24 -0.47 -6.92 -20.40
CA LEU A 24 -1.07 -8.26 -20.24
C LEU A 24 -1.67 -8.80 -21.54
N SER A 25 -1.97 -7.96 -22.54
CA SER A 25 -2.54 -8.40 -23.82
C SER A 25 -1.57 -9.23 -24.66
N LYS A 26 -0.27 -9.15 -24.37
CA LYS A 26 0.80 -9.88 -25.05
C LYS A 26 0.96 -11.33 -24.59
N PHE A 27 0.20 -11.76 -23.59
CA PHE A 27 0.38 -13.05 -22.93
C PHE A 27 -0.86 -13.93 -23.04
N PRO A 28 -0.69 -15.26 -23.14
CA PRO A 28 -1.82 -16.20 -23.06
C PRO A 28 -2.48 -16.14 -21.69
N SER A 29 -3.75 -16.58 -21.61
CA SER A 29 -4.59 -16.47 -20.40
C SER A 29 -3.94 -17.04 -19.13
N PHE A 30 -3.28 -18.19 -19.22
CA PHE A 30 -2.61 -18.81 -18.07
C PHE A 30 -1.41 -18.00 -17.55
N ILE A 31 -0.68 -17.31 -18.44
CA ILE A 31 0.40 -16.41 -18.03
C ILE A 31 -0.17 -15.12 -17.45
N LYS A 32 -1.26 -14.60 -18.03
CA LYS A 32 -1.97 -13.42 -17.49
C LYS A 32 -2.42 -13.65 -16.05
N ASP A 33 -2.99 -14.81 -15.75
CA ASP A 33 -3.41 -15.18 -14.39
C ASP A 33 -2.23 -15.19 -13.39
N VAL A 34 -1.07 -15.74 -13.80
CA VAL A 34 0.17 -15.71 -13.00
C VAL A 34 0.66 -14.28 -12.76
N LEU A 35 0.63 -13.43 -13.80
CA LEU A 35 1.07 -12.04 -13.69
C LEU A 35 0.15 -11.22 -12.78
N GLU A 36 -1.17 -11.37 -12.91
CA GLU A 36 -2.17 -10.74 -12.05
C GLU A 36 -2.01 -11.17 -10.59
N SER A 37 -1.77 -12.46 -10.34
CA SER A 37 -1.47 -12.99 -9.00
C SER A 37 -0.21 -12.34 -8.44
N GLY A 38 0.82 -12.16 -9.27
CA GLY A 38 2.04 -11.43 -8.90
C GLY A 38 1.79 -9.94 -8.59
N GLN A 39 0.90 -9.28 -9.33
CA GLN A 39 0.50 -7.88 -9.06
C GLN A 39 -0.21 -7.75 -7.71
N VAL A 40 -1.12 -8.69 -7.40
CA VAL A 40 -1.80 -8.76 -6.10
C VAL A 40 -0.81 -9.00 -4.96
N GLN A 41 0.11 -9.95 -5.12
CA GLN A 41 1.12 -10.23 -4.11
C GLN A 41 2.01 -9.00 -3.85
N LYS A 42 2.41 -8.28 -4.90
CA LYS A 42 3.19 -7.05 -4.79
C LYS A 42 2.40 -5.96 -4.07
N PHE A 43 1.10 -5.84 -4.35
CA PHE A 43 0.20 -4.98 -3.59
C PHE A 43 0.18 -5.34 -2.10
N GLU A 44 -0.04 -6.60 -1.72
CA GLU A 44 -0.11 -7.01 -0.31
C GLU A 44 1.21 -6.74 0.44
N MET A 45 2.34 -6.99 -0.21
CA MET A 45 3.66 -6.69 0.35
C MET A 45 3.89 -5.18 0.53
N SER A 46 3.57 -4.38 -0.50
CA SER A 46 3.67 -2.92 -0.42
C SER A 46 2.75 -2.34 0.65
N TYR A 47 1.52 -2.84 0.74
CA TYR A 47 0.56 -2.47 1.77
C TYR A 47 1.11 -2.72 3.17
N GLU A 48 1.67 -3.92 3.39
CA GLU A 48 2.19 -4.33 4.70
C GLU A 48 3.36 -3.45 5.17
N LEU A 49 4.25 -3.10 4.24
CA LEU A 49 5.32 -2.14 4.51
C LEU A 49 4.76 -0.73 4.77
N PHE A 50 3.79 -0.31 3.96
CA PHE A 50 3.22 1.04 4.01
C PHE A 50 2.61 1.38 5.37
N TRP A 51 1.72 0.52 5.89
CA TRP A 51 1.11 0.81 7.19
C TRP A 51 2.11 0.67 8.35
N LYS A 52 3.14 -0.18 8.22
CA LYS A 52 4.21 -0.29 9.23
C LYS A 52 5.10 0.95 9.26
N VAL A 53 5.42 1.53 8.12
CA VAL A 53 6.13 2.82 8.05
C VAL A 53 5.27 3.91 8.69
N GLY A 54 3.97 3.97 8.36
CA GLY A 54 3.04 4.89 9.01
C GLY A 54 2.98 4.71 10.53
N LYS A 55 2.95 3.47 11.03
CA LYS A 55 3.00 3.16 12.46
C LYS A 55 4.27 3.70 13.12
N GLU A 56 5.43 3.48 12.51
CA GLU A 56 6.70 3.93 13.07
C GLU A 56 6.82 5.47 13.09
N LEU A 57 6.32 6.13 12.05
CA LEU A 57 6.27 7.58 11.98
C LEU A 57 5.42 8.15 13.12
N LEU A 58 4.21 7.61 13.33
CA LEU A 58 3.33 8.00 14.43
C LEU A 58 3.98 7.79 15.80
N ALA A 59 4.63 6.65 16.01
CA ALA A 59 5.28 6.36 17.29
C ALA A 59 6.44 7.32 17.58
N ARG A 60 7.20 7.71 16.55
CA ARG A 60 8.39 8.55 16.70
C ARG A 60 8.04 10.04 16.86
N LEU A 61 7.21 10.57 15.98
CA LEU A 61 6.97 12.02 15.90
C LEU A 61 5.88 12.47 16.87
N GLU A 62 4.90 11.61 17.11
CA GLU A 62 3.66 11.97 17.81
C GLU A 62 3.50 11.19 19.12
N GLY A 63 4.38 10.22 19.40
CA GLY A 63 4.27 9.34 20.56
C GLY A 63 3.05 8.40 20.51
N VAL A 64 2.46 8.17 19.33
CA VAL A 64 1.23 7.40 19.16
C VAL A 64 1.54 5.93 18.83
N ASP A 65 1.17 5.00 19.71
CA ASP A 65 1.26 3.55 19.44
C ASP A 65 -0.06 3.01 18.84
N ALA A 66 -0.11 2.95 17.50
CA ALA A 66 -1.23 2.38 16.77
C ALA A 66 -1.01 0.88 16.45
N GLY A 67 -1.78 0.01 17.10
CA GLY A 67 -1.63 -1.45 17.00
C GLY A 67 -2.21 -2.14 15.75
N SER A 68 -2.85 -1.41 14.83
CA SER A 68 -3.45 -2.01 13.62
C SER A 68 -3.46 -1.05 12.43
N PRO A 69 -3.50 -1.53 11.17
CA PRO A 69 -3.51 -0.65 9.99
C PRO A 69 -4.65 0.37 10.03
N ARG A 70 -5.85 -0.05 10.45
CA ARG A 70 -7.00 0.84 10.62
C ARG A 70 -6.72 1.98 11.61
N ARG A 71 -6.09 1.68 12.75
CA ARG A 71 -5.73 2.70 13.75
C ARG A 71 -4.63 3.62 13.22
N VAL A 72 -3.65 3.08 12.49
CA VAL A 72 -2.59 3.87 11.84
C VAL A 72 -3.19 4.88 10.87
N PHE A 73 -4.00 4.44 9.92
CA PHE A 73 -4.59 5.35 8.91
C PHE A 73 -5.47 6.43 9.55
N LYS A 74 -6.29 6.07 10.55
CA LYS A 74 -7.08 7.06 11.28
C LYS A 74 -6.23 8.07 12.04
N SER A 75 -5.14 7.64 12.65
CA SER A 75 -4.24 8.53 13.40
C SER A 75 -3.47 9.46 12.46
N LEU A 76 -2.99 8.94 11.32
CA LEU A 76 -2.37 9.74 10.27
C LEU A 76 -3.31 10.83 9.75
N PHE A 77 -4.59 10.50 9.53
CA PHE A 77 -5.60 11.51 9.17
C PHE A 77 -5.83 12.54 10.27
N GLN A 78 -6.01 12.11 11.53
CA GLN A 78 -6.24 13.00 12.67
C GLN A 78 -5.10 14.02 12.87
N LEU A 79 -3.88 13.63 12.54
CA LEU A 79 -2.68 14.46 12.67
C LEU A 79 -2.33 15.21 11.36
N GLY A 80 -3.18 15.12 10.32
CA GLY A 80 -3.03 15.89 9.09
C GLY A 80 -2.07 15.31 8.05
N TYR A 81 -1.57 14.09 8.23
CA TYR A 81 -0.71 13.41 7.26
C TYR A 81 -1.47 12.88 6.03
N LEU A 82 -2.78 12.68 6.17
CA LEU A 82 -3.70 12.23 5.12
C LEU A 82 -4.85 13.22 4.96
N THR A 83 -5.33 13.40 3.72
CA THR A 83 -6.63 14.03 3.48
C THR A 83 -7.77 13.04 3.75
N TYR A 84 -9.02 13.54 3.73
CA TYR A 84 -10.19 12.68 3.88
C TYR A 84 -10.30 11.65 2.74
N GLU A 85 -10.05 12.08 1.50
CA GLU A 85 -10.08 11.22 0.32
C GLU A 85 -8.99 10.13 0.40
N GLU A 86 -7.80 10.51 0.87
CA GLU A 86 -6.71 9.55 1.06
C GLU A 86 -7.01 8.54 2.18
N LEU A 87 -7.68 8.97 3.26
CA LEU A 87 -8.16 8.06 4.30
C LEU A 87 -9.16 7.05 3.75
N GLU A 88 -10.14 7.49 2.95
CA GLU A 88 -11.13 6.60 2.34
C GLU A 88 -10.46 5.54 1.45
N VAL A 89 -9.47 5.94 0.64
CA VAL A 89 -8.69 4.99 -0.16
C VAL A 89 -7.87 4.05 0.73
N CYS A 90 -7.25 4.54 1.80
CA CYS A 90 -6.54 3.69 2.78
C CYS A 90 -7.45 2.63 3.42
N LEU A 91 -8.67 3.02 3.79
CA LEU A 91 -9.64 2.12 4.40
C LEU A 91 -10.19 1.11 3.38
N SER A 92 -10.48 1.53 2.15
CA SER A 92 -10.83 0.61 1.07
C SER A 92 -9.72 -0.41 0.80
N MET A 93 -8.47 0.06 0.76
CA MET A 93 -7.29 -0.79 0.55
C MET A 93 -7.12 -1.84 1.66
N LEU A 94 -7.39 -1.46 2.91
CA LEU A 94 -7.41 -2.40 4.04
C LEU A 94 -8.47 -3.49 3.86
N GLU A 95 -9.69 -3.13 3.47
CA GLU A 95 -10.76 -4.12 3.29
C GLU A 95 -10.44 -5.09 2.14
N ASP A 96 -9.96 -4.58 1.01
CA ASP A 96 -9.55 -5.40 -0.13
C ASP A 96 -8.40 -6.35 0.23
N ARG A 97 -7.39 -5.86 0.98
CA ARG A 97 -6.31 -6.72 1.49
C ARG A 97 -6.82 -7.79 2.45
N ASN A 98 -7.77 -7.46 3.32
CA ASN A 98 -8.37 -8.46 4.22
C ASN A 98 -9.10 -9.55 3.42
N LEU A 99 -9.86 -9.18 2.39
CA LEU A 99 -10.54 -10.13 1.51
C LEU A 99 -9.56 -11.09 0.83
N LEU A 100 -8.45 -10.56 0.30
CA LEU A 100 -7.39 -11.35 -0.33
C LEU A 100 -6.73 -12.34 0.64
N SER A 101 -6.49 -11.93 1.89
CA SER A 101 -5.84 -12.78 2.90
C SER A 101 -6.68 -13.95 3.40
N HIS A 102 -8.01 -13.86 3.28
CA HIS A 102 -8.92 -14.88 3.78
C HIS A 102 -9.46 -15.81 2.68
N VAL A 103 -9.42 -15.39 1.42
CA VAL A 103 -10.03 -16.16 0.34
C VAL A 103 -9.30 -15.96 -0.99
N TYR A 104 -8.58 -17.00 -1.44
CA TYR A 104 -8.10 -17.07 -2.83
C TYR A 104 -9.24 -17.48 -3.76
N ARG A 105 -10.23 -16.58 -3.91
CA ARG A 105 -11.31 -16.68 -4.88
C ARG A 105 -10.98 -15.75 -6.04
N ARG A 106 -11.03 -16.27 -7.27
CA ARG A 106 -10.70 -15.51 -8.48
C ARG A 106 -11.55 -14.23 -8.57
N GLU A 107 -12.79 -14.29 -8.11
CA GLU A 107 -13.71 -13.16 -8.05
C GLU A 107 -13.21 -12.02 -7.15
N VAL A 108 -12.50 -12.34 -6.07
CA VAL A 108 -11.89 -11.33 -5.18
C VAL A 108 -10.75 -10.65 -5.91
N VAL A 109 -9.86 -11.42 -6.54
CA VAL A 109 -8.75 -10.87 -7.35
C VAL A 109 -9.29 -9.95 -8.44
N GLU A 110 -10.30 -10.38 -9.19
CA GLU A 110 -10.93 -9.59 -10.25
C GLU A 110 -11.56 -8.29 -9.74
N SER A 111 -12.07 -8.27 -8.51
CA SER A 111 -12.60 -7.05 -7.88
C SER A 111 -11.51 -6.06 -7.43
N VAL A 112 -10.29 -6.54 -7.16
CA VAL A 112 -9.17 -5.73 -6.64
C VAL A 112 -8.24 -5.24 -7.75
N LEU A 113 -7.99 -6.05 -8.78
CA LEU A 113 -7.14 -5.71 -9.93
C LEU A 113 -7.36 -4.28 -10.49
N PRO A 114 -8.60 -3.83 -10.79
CA PRO A 114 -8.82 -2.49 -11.34
C PRO A 114 -8.48 -1.35 -10.38
N LYS A 115 -8.36 -1.62 -9.07
CA LYS A 115 -8.03 -0.62 -8.04
C LYS A 115 -6.54 -0.54 -7.74
N LEU A 116 -5.73 -1.52 -8.17
CA LEU A 116 -4.30 -1.59 -7.83
C LEU A 116 -3.52 -0.31 -8.20
N LYS A 117 -3.86 0.33 -9.33
CA LYS A 117 -3.19 1.58 -9.74
C LYS A 117 -3.51 2.75 -8.79
N SER A 118 -4.74 2.86 -8.28
CA SER A 118 -5.08 3.93 -7.33
C SER A 118 -4.40 3.70 -5.98
N TYR A 119 -4.32 2.44 -5.53
CA TYR A 119 -3.58 2.07 -4.32
C TYR A 119 -2.08 2.35 -4.43
N LEU A 120 -1.45 2.01 -5.57
CA LEU A 120 -0.06 2.36 -5.83
C LEU A 120 0.16 3.88 -5.76
N ASN A 121 -0.68 4.66 -6.45
CA ASN A 121 -0.54 6.11 -6.51
C ASN A 121 -0.67 6.75 -5.13
N LEU A 122 -1.66 6.31 -4.34
CA LEU A 122 -1.83 6.72 -2.94
C LEU A 122 -0.57 6.42 -2.13
N MET A 123 -0.12 5.16 -2.12
CA MET A 123 1.04 4.76 -1.33
C MET A 123 2.30 5.53 -1.72
N LYS A 124 2.54 5.78 -3.03
CA LYS A 124 3.67 6.61 -3.49
C LYS A 124 3.57 8.05 -3.00
N SER A 125 2.39 8.68 -3.14
CA SER A 125 2.15 10.06 -2.71
C SER A 125 2.37 10.24 -1.20
N VAL A 126 1.77 9.35 -0.39
CA VAL A 126 1.88 9.41 1.07
C VAL A 126 3.31 9.07 1.53
N SER A 127 3.96 8.07 0.94
CA SER A 127 5.34 7.70 1.30
C SER A 127 6.33 8.83 0.98
N TYR A 128 6.11 9.58 -0.10
CA TYR A 128 6.89 10.77 -0.39
C TYR A 128 6.75 11.81 0.72
N ARG A 129 5.52 12.07 1.21
CA ARG A 129 5.31 12.99 2.34
C ARG A 129 5.97 12.50 3.62
N PHE A 130 5.92 11.20 3.92
CA PHE A 130 6.65 10.61 5.05
C PHE A 130 8.16 10.89 4.96
N ARG A 131 8.74 10.75 3.76
CA ARG A 131 10.15 11.08 3.52
C ARG A 131 10.48 12.53 3.84
N GLU A 132 9.64 13.46 3.38
CA GLU A 132 9.88 14.89 3.59
C GLU A 132 9.78 15.27 5.07
N VAL A 133 8.78 14.77 5.79
CA VAL A 133 8.64 14.99 7.24
C VAL A 133 9.88 14.48 7.99
N LEU A 134 10.38 13.29 7.65
CA LEU A 134 11.54 12.70 8.30
C LEU A 134 12.88 13.35 7.96
N LYS A 135 12.96 14.16 6.90
CA LYS A 135 14.15 14.99 6.58
C LYS A 135 14.17 16.29 7.37
N SER A 136 13.00 16.78 7.78
CA SER A 136 12.83 18.04 8.51
C SER A 136 12.99 17.90 10.02
N ASP A 137 13.26 16.69 10.50
CA ASP A 137 13.23 16.26 11.91
C ASP A 137 14.55 15.61 12.32
#